data_AF-R4VXG8-F1
#
_entry.id   AF-R4VXG8-F1
#
_cell.length_a   1.000
_cell.length_b   1.000
_cell.length_c   1.000
_cell.angle_alpha   90.00
_cell.angle_beta   90.00
_cell.angle_gamma   90.00
#
_symmetry.space_group_name_H-M   'P 1'
#
loop_
_entity.id
_entity.type
_entity.pdbx_description
1 polymer ?
#
loop_
_entity_poly.entity_id
_entity_poly.type
_entity_poly.pdbx_seq_one_letter_code
_entity_poly.pdbx_strand_id
1 'polypeptide(L)'
;MPRAVAINVGANSSLPGFRGPVNPDGSAVYVPIPEREPIAADATVPTYADLGLPVEIPDAHRDTDLHLDPSFAEYPHCSDYTYGDEHGVKAAPLLDLDAGDLVLFYATLRTVEHGAGEAEPPGSMPGVIAPPTPSSATESNGAGPRCADPADWRPPKWGAFVIGAFGLDRDPVSGEAFDELPAADRERLAENAHRKRAEPDGAVYLLGDPERSGLLDPVIPLSKPSGGAEANDVVTALSADSGKGPWWRRPLRFDAGATASLAPTIDASI
;
A
#
# COMPACT_ATOMS: atom_id res chain seq x y z
N MET A 1 -19.79 3.81 11.75
CA MET A 1 -19.28 2.80 10.80
C MET A 1 -17.94 3.31 10.34
N PRO A 2 -16.92 2.44 10.26
CA PRO A 2 -15.56 2.86 10.01
C PRO A 2 -15.40 3.46 8.61
N ARG A 3 -14.50 4.43 8.46
CA ARG A 3 -14.07 5.02 7.20
C ARG A 3 -12.68 4.52 6.85
N ALA A 4 -12.23 4.79 5.63
CA ALA A 4 -10.85 4.48 5.25
C ALA A 4 -10.17 5.56 4.42
N VAL A 5 -8.86 5.68 4.59
CA VAL A 5 -7.98 6.44 3.70
C VAL A 5 -6.87 5.53 3.21
N ALA A 6 -6.66 5.48 1.90
CA ALA A 6 -5.52 4.79 1.31
C ALA A 6 -4.42 5.78 0.90
N ILE A 7 -3.16 5.48 1.24
CA ILE A 7 -2.00 6.33 0.96
C ILE A 7 -0.94 5.56 0.16
N ASN A 8 -0.30 6.27 -0.77
CA ASN A 8 0.79 5.70 -1.56
C ASN A 8 2.08 5.65 -0.75
N VAL A 9 2.66 4.47 -0.62
CA VAL A 9 3.92 4.23 0.09
C VAL A 9 4.89 3.41 -0.76
N GLY A 10 6.13 3.30 -0.29
CA GLY A 10 7.14 2.41 -0.84
C GLY A 10 7.81 2.90 -2.13
N ALA A 11 8.88 2.18 -2.45
CA ALA A 11 9.75 2.39 -3.60
C ALA A 11 8.96 2.43 -4.91
N ASN A 12 9.31 3.40 -5.72
CA ASN A 12 8.71 3.59 -7.02
C ASN A 12 9.74 4.07 -8.07
N SER A 13 9.28 4.23 -9.30
CA SER A 13 10.09 4.70 -10.43
C SER A 13 10.71 6.09 -10.25
N SER A 14 10.24 6.88 -9.29
CA SER A 14 10.80 8.20 -8.97
C SER A 14 11.82 8.13 -7.83
N LEU A 15 11.56 7.30 -6.81
CA LEU A 15 12.45 7.12 -5.68
C LEU A 15 12.30 5.69 -5.14
N PRO A 16 13.36 4.87 -5.10
CA PRO A 16 14.73 5.11 -5.59
C PRO A 16 14.90 4.97 -7.12
N GLY A 17 13.83 4.63 -7.87
CA GLY A 17 13.92 4.37 -9.31
C GLY A 17 13.51 2.95 -9.72
N PHE A 18 13.16 2.09 -8.75
CA PHE A 18 12.65 0.74 -8.99
C PHE A 18 11.43 0.43 -8.11
N ARG A 19 10.80 -0.72 -8.35
CA ARG A 19 9.57 -1.16 -7.66
C ARG A 19 9.77 -2.51 -7.00
N GLY A 20 9.07 -2.72 -5.90
CA GLY A 20 8.84 -4.08 -5.38
C GLY A 20 8.08 -4.94 -6.40
N PRO A 21 8.31 -6.26 -6.44
CA PRO A 21 7.58 -7.21 -7.27
C PRO A 21 6.17 -7.53 -6.77
N VAL A 22 5.29 -7.91 -7.69
CA VAL A 22 4.06 -8.67 -7.43
C VAL A 22 4.04 -9.94 -8.30
N ASN A 23 3.80 -11.09 -7.67
CA ASN A 23 3.82 -12.42 -8.26
C ASN A 23 2.43 -12.89 -8.72
N PRO A 24 2.33 -13.95 -9.56
CA PRO A 24 1.04 -14.37 -10.13
C PRO A 24 0.01 -14.81 -9.08
N ASP A 25 0.47 -15.29 -7.94
CA ASP A 25 -0.34 -15.74 -6.79
C ASP A 25 -0.84 -14.57 -5.91
N GLY A 26 -0.40 -13.34 -6.17
CA GLY A 26 -0.75 -12.17 -5.36
C GLY A 26 0.23 -11.86 -4.24
N SER A 27 1.25 -12.69 -4.01
CA SER A 27 2.33 -12.34 -3.09
C SER A 27 3.11 -11.14 -3.64
N ALA A 28 3.53 -10.25 -2.75
CA ALA A 28 4.28 -9.06 -3.10
C ALA A 28 5.40 -8.81 -2.09
N VAL A 29 6.38 -8.02 -2.50
CA VAL A 29 7.43 -7.56 -1.59
C VAL A 29 7.32 -6.05 -1.44
N TYR A 30 6.99 -5.61 -0.22
CA TYR A 30 7.10 -4.21 0.16
C TYR A 30 8.57 -3.81 0.18
N VAL A 31 8.91 -2.77 -0.58
CA VAL A 31 10.24 -2.16 -0.62
C VAL A 31 10.09 -0.73 -0.13
N PRO A 32 10.70 -0.33 1.00
CA PRO A 32 10.64 1.02 1.55
C PRO A 32 11.32 2.04 0.64
N ILE A 33 11.03 3.32 0.85
CA ILE A 33 11.77 4.41 0.20
C ILE A 33 13.09 4.67 0.96
N PRO A 34 14.12 5.22 0.29
CA PRO A 34 15.28 5.81 0.96
C PRO A 34 14.86 6.88 1.96
N GLU A 35 15.58 6.95 3.07
CA GLU A 35 15.57 8.14 3.92
C GLU A 35 16.23 9.31 3.16
N ARG A 36 15.63 10.49 3.29
CA ARG A 36 16.04 11.71 2.61
C ARG A 36 16.54 12.77 3.59
N GLU A 37 16.13 12.68 4.84
CA GLU A 37 16.48 13.63 5.88
C GLU A 37 17.62 13.12 6.76
N PRO A 38 18.40 14.01 7.38
CA PRO A 38 19.43 13.60 8.34
C PRO A 38 18.84 12.81 9.51
N ILE A 39 19.51 11.73 9.88
CA ILE A 39 19.17 10.89 11.05
C ILE A 39 19.83 11.45 12.32
N ALA A 40 19.14 11.33 13.45
CA ALA A 40 19.66 11.73 14.75
C ALA A 40 20.91 10.91 15.11
N ALA A 41 21.88 11.53 15.79
CA ALA A 41 23.19 10.91 16.02
C ALA A 41 23.16 9.63 16.86
N ASP A 42 22.11 9.43 17.66
CA ASP A 42 21.85 8.26 18.50
C ASP A 42 20.83 7.29 17.89
N ALA A 43 20.21 7.64 16.76
CA ALA A 43 19.29 6.77 16.05
C ALA A 43 20.03 5.82 15.10
N THR A 44 19.45 4.65 14.88
CA THR A 44 19.92 3.68 13.88
C THR A 44 18.77 3.34 12.95
N VAL A 45 19.04 3.38 11.65
CA VAL A 45 18.12 2.96 10.59
C VAL A 45 18.78 1.88 9.74
N PRO A 46 18.02 0.88 9.25
CA PRO A 46 18.59 -0.14 8.39
C PRO A 46 18.86 0.42 6.99
N THR A 47 19.80 -0.21 6.29
CA THR A 47 20.01 -0.04 4.86
C THR A 47 19.23 -1.08 4.05
N TYR A 48 19.16 -0.94 2.73
CA TYR A 48 18.61 -2.02 1.88
C TYR A 48 19.33 -3.36 2.05
N ALA A 49 20.64 -3.37 2.32
CA ALA A 49 21.40 -4.59 2.57
C ALA A 49 20.97 -5.30 3.86
N ASP A 50 20.57 -4.54 4.88
CA ASP A 50 20.19 -5.07 6.20
C ASP A 50 18.79 -5.71 6.20
N LEU A 51 17.93 -5.37 5.24
CA LEU A 51 16.57 -5.92 5.15
C LEU A 51 16.54 -7.36 4.63
N GLY A 52 17.54 -7.79 3.87
CA GLY A 52 17.58 -9.15 3.30
C GLY A 52 16.39 -9.51 2.42
N LEU A 53 15.82 -8.53 1.71
CA LEU A 53 14.61 -8.74 0.91
C LEU A 53 14.82 -9.77 -0.22
N PRO A 54 13.79 -10.56 -0.57
CA PRO A 54 13.85 -11.51 -1.68
C PRO A 54 13.72 -10.82 -3.05
N VAL A 55 14.44 -9.70 -3.24
CA VAL A 55 14.51 -8.93 -4.48
C VAL A 55 15.95 -8.51 -4.72
N GLU A 56 16.35 -8.43 -5.98
CA GLU A 56 17.63 -7.84 -6.33
C GLU A 56 17.57 -6.32 -6.12
N ILE A 57 18.33 -5.83 -5.14
CA ILE A 57 18.56 -4.41 -4.93
C ILE A 57 19.78 -3.99 -5.76
N PRO A 58 19.68 -2.96 -6.61
CA PRO A 58 20.84 -2.47 -7.36
C PRO A 58 22.00 -2.10 -6.42
N ASP A 59 23.22 -2.49 -6.76
CA ASP A 59 24.42 -2.29 -5.90
C ASP A 59 24.57 -0.85 -5.40
N ALA A 60 24.26 0.13 -6.25
CA ALA A 60 24.33 1.56 -5.91
C ALA A 60 23.41 1.99 -4.76
N HIS A 61 22.40 1.19 -4.42
CA HIS A 61 21.45 1.47 -3.34
C HIS A 61 21.70 0.63 -2.09
N ARG A 62 22.55 -0.41 -2.12
CA ARG A 62 22.63 -1.37 -1.01
C ARG A 62 22.90 -0.75 0.35
N ASP A 63 23.77 0.27 0.41
CA ASP A 63 24.13 0.98 1.64
C ASP A 63 23.26 2.23 1.90
N THR A 64 22.11 2.36 1.23
CA THR A 64 21.19 3.49 1.41
C THR A 64 20.33 3.29 2.64
N ASP A 65 20.40 4.22 3.58
CA ASP A 65 19.52 4.32 4.75
C ASP A 65 18.05 4.40 4.35
N LEU A 66 17.19 3.74 5.11
CA LEU A 66 15.78 3.55 4.77
C LEU A 66 14.82 4.29 5.67
N HIS A 67 13.75 4.77 5.05
CA HIS A 67 12.58 5.30 5.71
C HIS A 67 11.54 4.19 5.85
N LEU A 68 11.57 3.50 7.00
CA LEU A 68 10.60 2.45 7.35
C LEU A 68 9.29 3.07 7.82
N ASP A 69 8.49 3.50 6.85
CA ASP A 69 7.16 4.05 7.08
C ASP A 69 6.23 3.66 5.90
N PRO A 70 5.20 2.82 6.10
CA PRO A 70 4.71 2.30 7.38
C PRO A 70 5.65 1.26 7.99
N SER A 71 5.66 1.23 9.33
CA SER A 71 6.22 0.12 10.11
C SER A 71 5.15 -0.94 10.29
N PHE A 72 5.44 -2.17 9.89
CA PHE A 72 4.60 -3.35 10.14
C PHE A 72 5.38 -4.28 11.07
N ALA A 73 4.78 -4.77 12.16
CA ALA A 73 5.51 -5.50 13.20
C ALA A 73 6.16 -6.81 12.70
N GLU A 74 5.63 -7.40 11.64
CA GLU A 74 6.16 -8.57 10.94
C GLU A 74 7.26 -8.23 9.92
N TYR A 75 7.47 -6.96 9.60
CA TYR A 75 8.49 -6.52 8.66
C TYR A 75 9.86 -6.41 9.34
N PRO A 76 10.98 -6.72 8.65
CA PRO A 76 12.30 -6.65 9.25
C PRO A 76 12.61 -5.26 9.84
N HIS A 77 13.17 -5.25 11.05
CA HIS A 77 13.56 -4.03 11.80
C HIS A 77 12.40 -3.13 12.24
N CYS A 78 11.18 -3.68 12.30
CA CYS A 78 9.99 -3.04 12.85
C CYS A 78 9.48 -3.86 14.04
N SER A 79 9.07 -3.20 15.13
CA SER A 79 8.46 -3.88 16.30
C SER A 79 6.98 -3.60 16.51
N ASP A 80 6.41 -2.63 15.78
CA ASP A 80 5.02 -2.17 15.99
C ASP A 80 4.41 -1.65 14.66
N TYR A 81 3.10 -1.47 14.67
CA TYR A 81 2.30 -0.93 13.58
C TYR A 81 2.19 0.58 13.71
N THR A 82 3.10 1.31 13.07
CA THR A 82 3.13 2.77 13.15
C THR A 82 3.26 3.39 11.78
N TYR A 83 2.69 4.58 11.63
CA TYR A 83 2.88 5.39 10.44
C TYR A 83 3.02 6.87 10.78
N GLY A 84 3.86 7.58 10.05
CA GLY A 84 4.01 9.03 10.14
C GLY A 84 4.01 9.68 8.75
N ASP A 85 3.68 10.97 8.69
CA ASP A 85 3.81 11.74 7.44
C ASP A 85 4.15 13.21 7.74
N GLU A 86 5.17 13.74 7.06
CA GLU A 86 5.66 15.12 7.16
C GLU A 86 4.78 16.14 6.41
N HIS A 87 3.96 15.68 5.47
CA HIS A 87 3.26 16.53 4.51
C HIS A 87 1.80 16.76 4.89
N GLY A 88 1.54 17.85 5.63
CA GLY A 88 0.20 18.24 6.08
C GLY A 88 -0.91 18.20 5.01
N VAL A 89 -0.61 18.39 3.71
CA VAL A 89 -1.63 18.30 2.64
C VAL A 89 -1.97 16.85 2.26
N LYS A 90 -0.99 15.94 2.24
CA LYS A 90 -1.22 14.50 1.98
C LYS A 90 -1.74 13.79 3.22
N ALA A 91 -1.27 14.24 4.39
CA ALA A 91 -1.62 13.76 5.72
C ALA A 91 -2.97 14.29 6.23
N ALA A 92 -3.46 15.44 5.74
CA ALA A 92 -4.73 16.03 6.21
C ALA A 92 -5.91 15.05 6.24
N PRO A 93 -6.16 14.21 5.21
CA PRO A 93 -7.20 13.20 5.28
C PRO A 93 -7.06 12.19 6.43
N LEU A 94 -5.83 11.93 6.90
CA LEU A 94 -5.60 11.00 8.01
C LEU A 94 -6.12 11.55 9.33
N LEU A 95 -5.97 12.86 9.57
CA LEU A 95 -6.48 13.51 10.78
C LEU A 95 -8.01 13.60 10.83
N ASP A 96 -8.70 13.29 9.73
CA ASP A 96 -10.17 13.20 9.65
C ASP A 96 -10.70 11.81 10.12
N LEU A 97 -9.81 10.87 10.47
CA LEU A 97 -10.16 9.52 10.94
C LEU A 97 -10.25 9.44 12.47
N ASP A 98 -10.94 8.41 12.94
CA ASP A 98 -11.10 8.12 14.37
C ASP A 98 -10.58 6.71 14.71
N ALA A 99 -10.41 6.42 16.01
CA ALA A 99 -10.16 5.06 16.49
C ALA A 99 -11.16 4.05 15.88
N GLY A 100 -10.63 2.94 15.37
CA GLY A 100 -11.40 1.88 14.70
C GLY A 100 -11.53 2.02 13.18
N ASP A 101 -11.25 3.20 12.61
CA ASP A 101 -11.16 3.42 11.15
C ASP A 101 -9.96 2.66 10.54
N LEU A 102 -9.94 2.57 9.20
CA LEU A 102 -8.87 1.89 8.47
C LEU A 102 -7.94 2.87 7.77
N VAL A 103 -6.64 2.57 7.79
CA VAL A 103 -5.66 3.19 6.90
C VAL A 103 -5.10 2.10 6.00
N LEU A 104 -5.19 2.30 4.69
CA LEU A 104 -4.71 1.34 3.69
C LEU A 104 -3.42 1.86 3.08
N PHE A 105 -2.42 1.00 2.98
CA PHE A 105 -1.14 1.34 2.38
C PHE A 105 -1.07 0.69 1.02
N TYR A 106 -0.95 1.51 -0.02
CA TYR A 106 -0.83 1.00 -1.38
C TYR A 106 0.50 1.36 -1.99
N ALA A 107 1.09 0.42 -2.72
CA ALA A 107 2.37 0.60 -3.40
C ALA A 107 2.20 0.40 -4.90
N THR A 108 3.10 1.03 -5.66
CA THR A 108 3.22 0.76 -7.09
C THR A 108 4.27 -0.32 -7.33
N LEU A 109 3.84 -1.49 -7.77
CA LEU A 109 4.66 -2.70 -7.89
C LEU A 109 4.92 -3.06 -9.35
N ARG A 110 6.04 -3.74 -9.64
CA ARG A 110 6.33 -4.31 -10.97
C ARG A 110 5.78 -5.72 -11.07
N THR A 111 5.28 -6.08 -12.24
CA THR A 111 4.73 -7.43 -12.49
C THR A 111 5.86 -8.41 -12.76
N VAL A 112 5.88 -9.53 -12.04
CA VAL A 112 6.78 -10.67 -12.29
C VAL A 112 6.09 -11.66 -13.22
N GLU A 113 6.79 -12.09 -14.28
CA GLU A 113 6.33 -13.15 -15.19
C GLU A 113 4.88 -12.95 -15.67
N HIS A 114 4.61 -11.80 -16.27
CA HIS A 114 3.27 -11.50 -16.78
C HIS A 114 2.82 -12.55 -17.82
N GLY A 115 1.57 -13.01 -17.68
CA GLY A 115 0.98 -14.08 -18.49
C GLY A 115 1.20 -15.49 -17.92
N ALA A 116 1.96 -15.63 -16.83
CA ALA A 116 2.11 -16.91 -16.13
C ALA A 116 0.99 -17.20 -15.11
N GLY A 117 0.00 -16.31 -14.96
CA GLY A 117 -1.08 -16.45 -14.00
C GLY A 117 -2.34 -17.06 -14.60
N GLU A 118 -2.70 -18.26 -14.16
CA GLU A 118 -4.06 -18.83 -14.36
C GLU A 118 -5.03 -18.46 -13.22
N ALA A 119 -4.60 -17.57 -12.31
CA ALA A 119 -5.29 -17.29 -11.05
C ALA A 119 -6.31 -16.14 -11.17
N GLU A 120 -7.39 -16.24 -10.38
CA GLU A 120 -8.29 -15.11 -10.13
C GLU A 120 -7.55 -13.97 -9.41
N PRO A 121 -7.97 -12.69 -9.60
CA PRO A 121 -7.41 -11.59 -8.84
C PRO A 121 -7.59 -11.85 -7.33
N PRO A 122 -6.50 -11.75 -6.55
CA PRO A 122 -6.61 -11.84 -5.11
C PRO A 122 -7.46 -10.70 -4.56
N GLY A 123 -8.24 -11.01 -3.53
CA GLY A 123 -9.12 -10.05 -2.90
C GLY A 123 -10.23 -9.50 -3.81
N SER A 124 -10.71 -10.29 -4.78
CA SER A 124 -11.83 -9.88 -5.65
C SER A 124 -13.09 -9.58 -4.82
N MET A 125 -13.62 -8.37 -4.96
CA MET A 125 -14.78 -7.89 -4.20
C MET A 125 -16.09 -8.47 -4.76
N PRO A 126 -16.83 -9.31 -4.02
CA PRO A 126 -18.11 -9.81 -4.50
C PRO A 126 -19.11 -8.66 -4.70
N GLY A 127 -19.56 -8.44 -5.93
CA GLY A 127 -20.60 -7.44 -6.27
C GLY A 127 -20.11 -6.18 -6.99
N VAL A 128 -18.79 -6.02 -7.17
CA VAL A 128 -18.26 -5.03 -8.12
C VAL A 128 -18.35 -5.65 -9.52
N ILE A 129 -19.46 -5.40 -10.20
CA ILE A 129 -19.78 -6.00 -11.50
C ILE A 129 -18.73 -5.55 -12.51
N ALA A 130 -17.86 -6.47 -12.93
CA ALA A 130 -17.09 -6.28 -14.16
C ALA A 130 -18.06 -5.88 -15.28
N PRO A 131 -17.78 -4.82 -16.07
CA PRO A 131 -18.68 -4.41 -17.14
C PRO A 131 -19.00 -5.62 -18.02
N PRO A 132 -20.26 -5.78 -18.47
CA PRO A 132 -20.64 -6.94 -19.26
C PRO A 132 -19.70 -7.03 -20.46
N THR A 133 -19.03 -8.18 -20.60
CA THR A 133 -18.28 -8.52 -21.80
C THR A 133 -19.17 -8.24 -23.01
N PRO A 134 -18.73 -7.45 -24.00
CA PRO A 134 -19.54 -7.21 -25.17
C PRO A 134 -19.84 -8.56 -25.82
N SER A 135 -21.13 -8.85 -25.93
CA SER A 135 -21.67 -10.06 -26.56
C SER A 135 -21.04 -10.23 -27.94
N SER A 136 -20.17 -11.23 -28.06
CA SER A 136 -19.62 -11.68 -29.33
C SER A 136 -20.73 -12.21 -30.22
N ALA A 137 -21.14 -11.41 -31.22
CA ALA A 137 -21.81 -11.91 -32.40
C ALA A 137 -20.74 -12.18 -33.49
N THR A 138 -20.72 -13.44 -33.91
CA THR A 138 -19.97 -14.13 -34.99
C THR A 138 -19.64 -13.30 -36.23
N GLU A 139 -18.51 -13.49 -36.93
CA GLU A 139 -18.24 -14.63 -37.82
C GLU A 139 -16.76 -15.04 -37.93
N SER A 140 -16.58 -16.32 -38.26
CA SER A 140 -15.35 -17.12 -38.29
C SER A 140 -14.45 -16.89 -39.51
N ASN A 141 -13.14 -16.97 -39.32
CA ASN A 141 -12.22 -17.58 -40.29
C ASN A 141 -11.02 -18.24 -39.58
N GLY A 142 -10.99 -19.58 -39.62
CA GLY A 142 -9.76 -20.37 -39.82
C GLY A 142 -8.61 -20.25 -38.82
N ALA A 143 -8.81 -20.65 -37.57
CA ALA A 143 -7.84 -21.36 -36.73
C ALA A 143 -8.65 -21.91 -35.55
N GLY A 144 -8.48 -23.20 -35.18
CA GLY A 144 -9.14 -23.73 -33.98
C GLY A 144 -8.86 -22.82 -32.78
N PRO A 145 -9.79 -22.67 -31.82
CA PRO A 145 -9.57 -21.78 -30.69
C PRO A 145 -8.32 -22.29 -29.96
N ARG A 146 -7.20 -21.58 -30.14
CA ARG A 146 -6.18 -21.58 -29.10
C ARG A 146 -6.96 -21.09 -27.89
N CYS A 147 -7.00 -21.87 -26.81
CA CYS A 147 -7.40 -21.34 -25.51
C CYS A 147 -6.71 -19.99 -25.39
N ALA A 148 -7.47 -18.90 -25.34
CA ALA A 148 -6.89 -17.60 -25.06
C ALA A 148 -6.11 -17.80 -23.75
N ASP A 149 -4.84 -17.40 -23.72
CA ASP A 149 -4.08 -17.42 -22.47
C ASP A 149 -4.97 -16.79 -21.39
N PRO A 150 -5.15 -17.44 -20.23
CA PRO A 150 -5.91 -16.83 -19.15
C PRO A 150 -5.36 -15.43 -18.91
N ALA A 151 -6.23 -14.43 -18.96
CA ALA A 151 -5.82 -13.05 -18.88
C ALA A 151 -5.27 -12.79 -17.47
N ASP A 152 -3.96 -12.55 -17.37
CA ASP A 152 -3.30 -12.18 -16.12
C ASP A 152 -4.05 -11.02 -15.46
N TRP A 153 -4.39 -11.17 -14.18
CA TRP A 153 -5.13 -10.17 -13.44
C TRP A 153 -4.29 -8.92 -13.13
N ARG A 154 -2.96 -9.03 -13.25
CA ARG A 154 -2.02 -7.93 -13.04
C ARG A 154 -1.80 -7.17 -14.33
N PRO A 155 -1.51 -5.86 -14.27
CA PRO A 155 -1.14 -5.14 -15.48
C PRO A 155 0.21 -5.63 -16.06
N PRO A 156 0.51 -5.38 -17.35
CA PRO A 156 1.64 -6.04 -18.02
C PRO A 156 3.04 -5.68 -17.52
N LYS A 157 3.19 -4.54 -16.83
CA LYS A 157 4.49 -4.02 -16.41
C LYS A 157 4.52 -3.62 -14.95
N TRP A 158 3.50 -2.90 -14.51
CA TRP A 158 3.38 -2.39 -13.15
C TRP A 158 1.92 -2.04 -12.84
N GLY A 159 1.57 -1.98 -11.57
CA GLY A 159 0.24 -1.55 -11.09
C GLY A 159 0.31 -0.98 -9.68
N ALA A 160 -0.80 -0.45 -9.18
CA ALA A 160 -0.98 -0.09 -7.78
C ALA A 160 -1.79 -1.18 -7.06
N PHE A 161 -1.36 -1.52 -5.84
CA PHE A 161 -1.93 -2.59 -5.03
C PHE A 161 -1.93 -2.16 -3.57
N VAL A 162 -2.98 -2.49 -2.82
CA VAL A 162 -2.96 -2.39 -1.35
C VAL A 162 -2.10 -3.51 -0.83
N ILE A 163 -1.04 -3.15 -0.11
CA ILE A 163 0.00 -4.06 0.40
C ILE A 163 -0.07 -4.24 1.92
N GLY A 164 -0.84 -3.42 2.62
CA GLY A 164 -0.93 -3.44 4.06
C GLY A 164 -2.08 -2.56 4.54
N ALA A 165 -2.53 -2.75 5.76
CA ALA A 165 -3.53 -1.91 6.39
C ALA A 165 -3.32 -1.83 7.90
N PHE A 166 -3.77 -0.72 8.48
CA PHE A 166 -3.98 -0.58 9.92
C PHE A 166 -5.47 -0.42 10.21
N GLY A 167 -6.00 -1.21 11.15
CA GLY A 167 -7.12 -0.75 11.96
C GLY A 167 -6.58 0.19 13.03
N LEU A 168 -7.06 1.43 13.10
CA LEU A 168 -6.54 2.40 14.06
C LEU A 168 -6.89 2.00 15.49
N ASP A 169 -5.88 1.88 16.35
CA ASP A 169 -6.03 1.59 17.78
C ASP A 169 -6.58 2.81 18.54
N ARG A 170 -6.27 4.00 18.03
CA ARG A 170 -6.70 5.27 18.58
C ARG A 170 -6.85 6.34 17.51
N ASP A 171 -7.39 7.49 17.91
CA ASP A 171 -7.45 8.66 17.05
C ASP A 171 -6.03 9.05 16.59
N PRO A 172 -5.86 9.41 15.29
CA PRO A 172 -4.65 9.97 14.73
C PRO A 172 -4.09 11.11 15.59
N VAL A 173 -2.76 11.16 15.71
CA VAL A 173 -2.09 12.14 16.56
C VAL A 173 -1.45 13.19 15.69
N SER A 174 -1.77 14.47 15.90
CA SER A 174 -1.06 15.55 15.22
C SER A 174 0.37 15.69 15.76
N GLY A 175 1.28 16.24 14.96
CA GLY A 175 2.65 16.51 15.42
C GLY A 175 2.71 17.37 16.69
N GLU A 176 1.81 18.36 16.80
CA GLU A 176 1.71 19.25 17.97
C GLU A 176 1.24 18.52 19.23
N ALA A 177 0.40 17.47 19.09
CA ALA A 177 -0.13 16.70 20.21
C ALA A 177 0.78 15.54 20.64
N PHE A 178 1.90 15.30 19.94
CA PHE A 178 2.77 14.15 20.19
C PHE A 178 3.32 14.12 21.62
N ASP A 179 3.78 15.26 22.13
CA ASP A 179 4.39 15.35 23.47
C ASP A 179 3.37 15.12 24.59
N GLU A 180 2.09 15.33 24.32
CA GLU A 180 0.97 15.11 25.25
C GLU A 180 0.54 13.64 25.34
N LEU A 181 1.07 12.77 24.46
CA LEU A 181 0.71 11.36 24.43
C LEU A 181 1.02 10.61 25.73
N PRO A 182 0.27 9.55 26.06
CA PRO A 182 0.69 8.59 27.07
C PRO A 182 2.10 8.04 26.77
N ALA A 183 2.84 7.69 27.82
CA ALA A 183 4.20 7.16 27.65
C ALA A 183 4.24 5.86 26.83
N ALA A 184 3.22 5.00 26.98
CA ALA A 184 3.09 3.78 26.21
C ALA A 184 2.95 4.07 24.69
N ASP A 185 2.11 5.03 24.31
CA ASP A 185 1.94 5.41 22.90
C ASP A 185 3.23 6.00 22.30
N ARG A 186 3.97 6.80 23.07
CA ARG A 186 5.28 7.32 22.63
C ARG A 186 6.33 6.23 22.49
N GLU A 187 6.29 5.20 23.33
CA GLU A 187 7.19 4.04 23.24
C GLU A 187 6.92 3.26 21.95
N ARG A 188 5.66 3.04 21.61
CA ARG A 188 5.26 2.42 20.33
C ARG A 188 5.75 3.21 19.12
N LEU A 189 5.67 4.54 19.18
CA LEU A 189 6.14 5.44 18.11
C LEU A 189 7.66 5.68 18.12
N ALA A 190 8.40 5.14 19.08
CA ALA A 190 9.84 5.43 19.22
C ALA A 190 10.65 4.97 18.00
N GLU A 191 10.21 3.90 17.33
CA GLU A 191 10.89 3.37 16.15
C GLU A 191 10.43 3.99 14.83
N ASN A 192 9.38 4.82 14.84
CA ASN A 192 8.83 5.43 13.64
C ASN A 192 9.88 6.31 12.94
N ALA A 193 9.91 6.26 11.61
CA ALA A 193 10.96 6.91 10.81
C ALA A 193 11.03 8.43 11.07
N HIS A 194 9.88 9.10 11.22
CA HIS A 194 9.82 10.54 11.52
C HIS A 194 10.33 10.90 12.93
N ARG A 195 10.47 9.92 13.84
CA ARG A 195 11.07 10.11 15.17
C ARG A 195 12.58 9.89 15.20
N LYS A 196 13.12 9.19 14.19
CA LYS A 196 14.56 8.90 14.06
C LYS A 196 15.35 9.99 13.34
N ARG A 197 14.66 10.97 12.73
CA ARG A 197 15.29 12.14 12.10
C ARG A 197 15.94 13.06 13.13
N ALA A 198 16.99 13.77 12.71
CA ALA A 198 17.70 14.74 13.53
C ALA A 198 16.77 15.85 14.04
N GLU A 199 15.80 16.24 13.21
CA GLU A 199 14.68 17.10 13.58
C GLU A 199 13.38 16.33 13.31
N PRO A 200 12.67 15.86 14.36
CA PRO A 200 11.40 15.17 14.19
C PRO A 200 10.37 16.07 13.50
N ASP A 201 9.70 15.53 12.47
CA ASP A 201 8.89 16.34 11.55
C ASP A 201 7.53 15.74 11.19
N GLY A 202 7.13 14.65 11.83
CA GLY A 202 5.83 14.03 11.61
C GLY A 202 4.70 15.00 11.95
N ALA A 203 3.92 15.38 10.93
CA ALA A 203 2.73 16.23 11.07
C ALA A 203 1.51 15.42 11.53
N VAL A 204 1.52 14.11 11.27
CA VAL A 204 0.58 13.13 11.80
C VAL A 204 1.33 11.85 12.18
N TYR A 205 0.83 11.17 13.21
CA TYR A 205 1.25 9.83 13.61
C TYR A 205 0.03 8.93 13.80
N LEU A 206 0.17 7.68 13.39
CA LEU A 206 -0.83 6.64 13.48
C LEU A 206 -0.30 5.47 14.30
N LEU A 207 -1.18 4.87 15.10
CA LEU A 207 -0.96 3.63 15.81
C LEU A 207 -1.99 2.59 15.32
N GLY A 208 -1.49 1.50 14.74
CA GLY A 208 -2.30 0.37 14.33
C GLY A 208 -2.60 -0.56 15.50
N ASP A 209 -3.79 -1.14 15.52
CA ASP A 209 -4.19 -2.21 16.41
C ASP A 209 -3.49 -3.51 15.97
N PRO A 210 -2.67 -4.16 16.83
CA PRO A 210 -1.95 -5.37 16.47
C PRO A 210 -2.81 -6.55 16.01
N GLU A 211 -4.10 -6.58 16.36
CA GLU A 211 -5.03 -7.63 15.92
C GLU A 211 -5.73 -7.30 14.60
N ARG A 212 -5.60 -6.07 14.11
CA ARG A 212 -6.29 -5.58 12.90
C ARG A 212 -5.35 -4.90 11.91
N SER A 213 -4.05 -5.10 12.07
CA SER A 213 -3.01 -4.45 11.27
C SER A 213 -2.04 -5.49 10.74
N GLY A 214 -1.59 -5.29 9.50
CA GLY A 214 -0.66 -6.20 8.86
C GLY A 214 -0.42 -5.86 7.39
N LEU A 215 0.61 -6.48 6.83
CA LEU A 215 0.83 -6.63 5.40
C LEU A 215 -0.21 -7.60 4.85
N LEU A 216 -0.73 -7.26 3.67
CA LEU A 216 -1.70 -8.10 2.99
C LEU A 216 -0.98 -9.16 2.15
N ASP A 217 -1.29 -10.43 2.41
CA ASP A 217 -0.90 -11.56 1.59
C ASP A 217 -2.12 -12.48 1.34
N PRO A 218 -2.77 -12.41 0.17
CA PRO A 218 -2.33 -11.70 -1.03
C PRO A 218 -2.73 -10.22 -1.06
N VAL A 219 -2.06 -9.43 -1.91
CA VAL A 219 -2.37 -8.01 -2.13
C VAL A 219 -3.68 -7.78 -2.87
N ILE A 220 -4.30 -6.60 -2.68
CA ILE A 220 -5.54 -6.21 -3.37
C ILE A 220 -5.22 -5.26 -4.54
N PRO A 221 -5.63 -5.55 -5.79
CA PRO A 221 -5.38 -4.67 -6.92
C PRO A 221 -6.18 -3.37 -6.86
N LEU A 222 -5.54 -2.27 -7.26
CA LEU A 222 -6.18 -0.97 -7.55
C LEU A 222 -6.11 -0.60 -9.03
N SER A 223 -5.17 -1.20 -9.78
CA SER A 223 -5.06 -1.05 -11.23
C SER A 223 -5.83 -2.15 -11.96
N LYS A 224 -6.26 -1.86 -13.20
CA LYS A 224 -6.84 -2.84 -14.13
C LYS A 224 -5.76 -3.69 -14.80
N PRO A 225 -6.08 -4.93 -15.20
CA PRO A 225 -5.22 -5.77 -16.03
C PRO A 225 -4.73 -5.09 -17.32
N SER A 226 -5.50 -4.14 -17.86
CA SER A 226 -5.15 -3.40 -19.08
C SER A 226 -3.97 -2.43 -18.91
N GLY A 227 -3.70 -1.93 -17.71
CA GLY A 227 -2.58 -1.02 -17.49
C GLY A 227 -2.47 -0.46 -16.07
N GLY A 228 -1.24 -0.24 -15.61
CA GLY A 228 -0.97 0.26 -14.24
C GLY A 228 -1.56 1.63 -13.92
N ALA A 229 -1.68 2.49 -14.94
CA ALA A 229 -2.31 3.80 -14.81
C ALA A 229 -3.85 3.75 -14.89
N GLU A 230 -4.43 2.60 -15.27
CA GLU A 230 -5.87 2.44 -15.42
C GLU A 230 -6.47 1.99 -14.09
N ALA A 231 -7.21 2.88 -13.43
CA ALA A 231 -7.88 2.61 -12.17
C ALA A 231 -8.96 1.53 -12.33
N ASN A 232 -9.03 0.60 -11.37
CA ASN A 232 -10.13 -0.35 -11.25
C ASN A 232 -11.30 0.24 -10.44
N ASP A 233 -12.31 -0.58 -10.23
CA ASP A 233 -13.56 -0.15 -9.61
C ASP A 233 -13.45 0.09 -8.10
N VAL A 234 -12.44 -0.46 -7.41
CA VAL A 234 -12.14 -0.05 -6.03
C VAL A 234 -11.81 1.43 -6.00
N VAL A 235 -11.00 1.90 -6.95
CA VAL A 235 -10.68 3.32 -7.05
C VAL A 235 -11.88 4.11 -7.56
N THR A 236 -12.48 3.71 -8.69
CA THR A 236 -13.46 4.58 -9.39
C THR A 236 -14.87 4.52 -8.84
N ALA A 237 -15.26 3.43 -8.17
CA ALA A 237 -16.62 3.24 -7.65
C ALA A 237 -16.69 3.29 -6.13
N LEU A 238 -15.64 2.85 -5.40
CA LEU A 238 -15.65 2.83 -3.94
C LEU A 238 -14.93 4.03 -3.31
N SER A 239 -13.99 4.67 -4.01
CA SER A 239 -13.30 5.86 -3.50
C SER A 239 -13.90 7.17 -4.02
N ALA A 240 -13.55 8.27 -3.38
CA ALA A 240 -13.88 9.62 -3.85
C ALA A 240 -13.07 10.08 -5.10
N ASP A 241 -12.12 9.28 -5.60
CA ASP A 241 -11.33 9.61 -6.80
C ASP A 241 -11.95 9.03 -8.07
N SER A 242 -11.94 9.81 -9.15
CA SER A 242 -12.43 9.40 -10.47
C SER A 242 -11.55 8.40 -11.24
N GLY A 243 -10.35 8.11 -10.73
CA GLY A 243 -9.31 7.32 -11.42
C GLY A 243 -8.64 8.09 -12.58
N LYS A 244 -8.92 9.38 -12.76
CA LYS A 244 -8.35 10.20 -13.84
C LYS A 244 -7.06 10.88 -13.41
N GLY A 245 -6.09 10.87 -14.34
CA GLY A 245 -4.77 11.42 -14.10
C GLY A 245 -3.94 10.52 -13.17
N PRO A 246 -2.94 11.06 -12.46
CA PRO A 246 -2.05 10.28 -11.60
C PRO A 246 -2.71 9.95 -10.26
N TRP A 247 -3.84 9.23 -10.27
CA TRP A 247 -4.60 8.85 -9.08
C TRP A 247 -3.74 8.04 -8.08
N TRP A 248 -2.81 7.23 -8.59
CA TRP A 248 -1.85 6.44 -7.81
C TRP A 248 -0.79 7.27 -7.07
N ARG A 249 -0.93 8.61 -7.07
CA ARG A 249 -0.10 9.55 -6.30
C ARG A 249 -0.91 10.33 -5.25
N ARG A 250 -2.21 10.03 -5.10
CA ARG A 250 -3.14 10.78 -4.26
C ARG A 250 -3.66 9.90 -3.13
N PRO A 251 -4.00 10.48 -1.98
CA PRO A 251 -4.82 9.79 -0.99
C PRO A 251 -6.18 9.42 -1.60
N LEU A 252 -6.63 8.19 -1.39
CA LEU A 252 -7.98 7.74 -1.77
C LEU A 252 -8.84 7.71 -0.51
N ARG A 253 -10.01 8.35 -0.55
CA ARG A 253 -10.93 8.39 0.60
C ARG A 253 -12.12 7.46 0.33
N PHE A 254 -12.44 6.62 1.30
CA PHE A 254 -13.58 5.70 1.27
C PHE A 254 -14.56 6.10 2.37
N ASP A 255 -15.83 6.22 2.03
CA ASP A 255 -16.87 6.44 3.03
C ASP A 255 -17.16 5.16 3.82
N ALA A 256 -18.09 5.24 4.76
CA ALA A 256 -18.45 4.12 5.60
C ALA A 256 -18.98 2.89 4.84
N GLY A 257 -19.74 3.11 3.75
CA GLY A 257 -20.32 2.02 2.96
C GLY A 257 -19.27 1.33 2.09
N ALA A 258 -18.39 2.12 1.47
CA ALA A 258 -17.24 1.61 0.73
C ALA A 258 -16.26 0.86 1.65
N THR A 259 -15.99 1.40 2.84
CA THR A 259 -15.12 0.75 3.84
C THR A 259 -15.72 -0.56 4.33
N ALA A 260 -17.02 -0.59 4.64
CA ALA A 260 -17.72 -1.82 5.01
C ALA A 260 -17.71 -2.87 3.87
N SER A 261 -17.68 -2.42 2.62
CA SER A 261 -17.53 -3.32 1.48
C SER A 261 -16.13 -3.92 1.44
N LEU A 262 -15.08 -3.12 1.65
CA LEU A 262 -13.66 -3.54 1.58
C LEU A 262 -13.19 -4.38 2.78
N ALA A 263 -13.71 -4.10 3.98
CA ALA A 263 -13.20 -4.68 5.23
C ALA A 263 -13.10 -6.22 5.22
N PRO A 264 -14.10 -7.00 4.76
CA PRO A 264 -14.00 -8.46 4.77
C PRO A 264 -12.84 -9.01 3.94
N THR A 265 -12.48 -8.33 2.86
CA THR A 265 -11.36 -8.72 2.00
C THR A 265 -10.03 -8.35 2.63
N ILE A 266 -9.94 -7.19 3.27
CA ILE A 266 -8.75 -6.75 4.01
C ILE A 266 -8.49 -7.70 5.18
N ASP A 267 -9.52 -7.98 5.99
CA ASP A 267 -9.43 -8.87 7.14
C ASP A 267 -9.07 -10.31 6.75
N ALA A 268 -9.39 -10.75 5.53
CA ALA A 268 -9.02 -12.07 5.02
C ALA A 268 -7.59 -12.14 4.47
N SER A 269 -6.95 -10.99 4.24
CA SER A 269 -5.60 -10.87 3.70
C SER A 269 -4.54 -10.54 4.75
N ILE A 270 -4.94 -10.19 5.99
CA ILE A 270 -4.06 -9.99 7.16
C ILE A 270 -4.01 -11.30 7.96
#